data_AF-A0A442SJN5-F1
#
_entry.id   AF-A0A442SJN5-F1
#
_cell.length_a   1.000
_cell.length_b   1.000
_cell.length_c   1.000
_cell.angle_alpha   90.00
_cell.angle_beta   90.00
_cell.angle_gamma   90.00
#
_symmetry.space_group_name_H-M   'P 1'
#
loop_
_entity.id
_entity.type
_entity.pdbx_description
1 polymer ?
#
loop_
_entity_poly.entity_id
_entity_poly.type
_entity_poly.pdbx_seq_one_letter_code
_entity_poly.pdbx_strand_id
1 'polypeptide(L)'
;MSAGVKIKALAAFVQQCLDPLPDAVLIDTHHNQLMRQARRLPWRKADAVTSLARAETAYWQEKSIHAMYVLEDEDRSSAYSDKRMISVDRSRQAVADQIRVPAPDLLAVQWKREAAKDRYLPISADEVAKLIAADEAFLAAHPITKQPRRKRG
;
A
#
# COMPACT_ATOMS: atom_id res chain seq x y z
N MET A 1 -26.04 -54.99 -5.92
CA MET A 1 -25.83 -53.77 -5.10
C MET A 1 -26.94 -52.78 -5.43
N SER A 2 -27.77 -52.51 -4.41
CA SER A 2 -29.22 -52.29 -4.49
C SER A 2 -29.62 -50.82 -4.67
N ALA A 3 -30.78 -50.59 -5.31
CA ALA A 3 -31.41 -49.29 -5.58
C ALA A 3 -31.46 -48.33 -4.37
N GLY A 4 -31.44 -48.85 -3.13
CA GLY A 4 -31.37 -48.03 -1.90
C GLY A 4 -30.08 -47.20 -1.75
N VAL A 5 -28.95 -47.64 -2.33
CA VAL A 5 -27.70 -46.84 -2.36
C VAL A 5 -27.85 -45.63 -3.28
N LYS A 6 -28.59 -45.77 -4.38
CA LYS A 6 -28.85 -44.68 -5.34
C LYS A 6 -29.81 -43.63 -4.77
N ILE A 7 -30.81 -44.04 -3.99
CA ILE A 7 -31.75 -43.13 -3.33
C ILE A 7 -31.05 -42.29 -2.26
N LYS A 8 -30.18 -42.90 -1.43
CA LYS A 8 -29.39 -42.16 -0.44
C LYS A 8 -28.42 -41.17 -1.09
N ALA A 9 -27.77 -41.56 -2.19
CA ALA A 9 -26.88 -40.67 -2.93
C ALA A 9 -27.64 -39.49 -3.56
N LEU A 10 -28.82 -39.73 -4.12
CA LEU A 10 -29.69 -38.68 -4.66
C LEU A 10 -30.18 -37.73 -3.56
N ALA A 11 -30.62 -38.26 -2.42
CA ALA A 11 -31.07 -37.45 -1.29
C ALA A 11 -29.93 -36.57 -0.73
N ALA A 12 -28.71 -37.11 -0.63
CA ALA A 12 -27.53 -36.34 -0.22
C ALA A 12 -27.18 -35.24 -1.23
N PHE A 13 -27.29 -35.52 -2.54
CA PHE A 13 -27.07 -34.53 -3.58
C PHE A 13 -28.12 -33.41 -3.54
N VAL A 14 -29.41 -33.75 -3.45
CA VAL A 14 -30.49 -32.77 -3.33
C VAL A 14 -30.32 -31.91 -2.08
N GLN A 15 -29.98 -32.50 -0.95
CA GLN A 15 -29.68 -31.75 0.27
C GLN A 15 -28.51 -30.78 0.07
N GLN A 16 -27.44 -31.22 -0.61
CA GLN A 16 -26.28 -30.39 -0.91
C GLN A 16 -26.57 -29.25 -1.90
N CYS A 17 -27.57 -29.41 -2.78
CA CYS A 17 -28.07 -28.34 -3.65
C CYS A 17 -28.98 -27.34 -2.93
N LEU A 18 -29.61 -27.75 -1.82
CA LEU A 18 -30.49 -26.91 -0.99
C LEU A 18 -29.74 -26.22 0.15
N ASP A 19 -28.58 -26.74 0.54
CA ASP A 19 -27.71 -26.09 1.52
C ASP A 19 -27.29 -24.70 1.00
N PRO A 20 -27.36 -23.64 1.85
CA PRO A 20 -26.95 -22.31 1.43
C PRO A 20 -25.50 -22.33 0.97
N LEU A 21 -25.24 -21.66 -0.16
CA LEU A 21 -23.89 -21.52 -0.69
C LEU A 21 -23.00 -20.91 0.40
N PRO A 22 -21.79 -21.44 0.64
CA PRO A 22 -20.87 -20.83 1.59
C PRO A 22 -20.54 -19.40 1.12
N ASP A 23 -20.52 -18.43 2.04
CA ASP A 23 -20.24 -17.02 1.73
C ASP A 23 -18.99 -16.82 0.85
N ALA A 24 -17.98 -17.68 1.02
CA ALA A 24 -16.74 -17.68 0.23
C ALA A 24 -16.93 -17.98 -1.28
N VAL A 25 -18.05 -18.59 -1.69
CA VAL A 25 -18.39 -18.84 -3.11
C VAL A 25 -18.94 -17.57 -3.78
N LEU A 26 -19.50 -16.64 -3.01
CA LEU A 26 -20.07 -15.38 -3.51
C LEU A 26 -19.03 -14.25 -3.64
N ILE A 27 -17.79 -14.47 -3.21
CA ILE A 27 -16.72 -13.48 -3.33
C ILE A 27 -16.25 -13.39 -4.78
N ASP A 28 -16.56 -12.28 -5.44
CA ASP A 28 -15.99 -11.93 -6.75
C ASP A 28 -14.56 -11.41 -6.59
N THR A 29 -13.61 -12.35 -6.59
CA THR A 29 -12.18 -12.05 -6.51
C THR A 29 -11.68 -11.24 -7.70
N HIS A 30 -12.35 -11.32 -8.86
CA HIS A 30 -11.97 -10.56 -10.05
C HIS A 30 -12.37 -9.08 -9.91
N HIS A 31 -13.61 -8.82 -9.48
CA HIS A 31 -14.04 -7.47 -9.12
C HIS A 31 -13.13 -6.84 -8.05
N ASN A 32 -12.81 -7.59 -7.00
CA ASN A 32 -11.88 -7.13 -5.96
C ASN A 32 -10.48 -6.81 -6.51
N GLN A 33 -9.99 -7.59 -7.47
CA GLN A 33 -8.72 -7.32 -8.15
C GLN A 33 -8.78 -6.00 -8.93
N LEU A 34 -9.87 -5.72 -9.65
CA LEU A 34 -10.05 -4.45 -10.35
C LEU A 34 -10.10 -3.27 -9.39
N MET A 35 -10.82 -3.39 -8.27
CA MET A 35 -10.89 -2.36 -7.23
C MET A 35 -9.51 -2.05 -6.62
N ARG A 36 -8.69 -3.07 -6.38
CA ARG A 36 -7.30 -2.87 -5.93
C ARG A 36 -6.42 -2.28 -7.04
N GLN A 37 -6.61 -2.69 -8.29
CA GLN A 37 -5.87 -2.13 -9.43
C GLN A 37 -6.15 -0.64 -9.64
N ALA A 38 -7.38 -0.18 -9.41
CA ALA A 38 -7.73 1.23 -9.50
C ALA A 38 -6.89 2.12 -8.55
N ARG A 39 -6.46 1.58 -7.40
CA ARG A 39 -5.57 2.29 -6.45
C ARG A 39 -4.10 2.31 -6.87
N ARG A 40 -3.66 1.40 -7.76
CA ARG A 40 -2.23 1.26 -8.11
C ARG A 40 -1.68 2.45 -8.88
N LEU A 41 -2.44 3.01 -9.83
CA LEU A 41 -1.94 4.11 -10.64
C LEU A 41 -1.77 5.41 -9.83
N PRO A 42 -2.76 5.86 -9.03
CA PRO A 42 -2.58 6.98 -8.11
C PRO A 42 -1.39 6.79 -7.17
N TRP A 43 -1.25 5.57 -6.60
CA TRP A 43 -0.14 5.24 -5.72
C TRP A 43 1.21 5.40 -6.43
N ARG A 44 1.37 4.83 -7.63
CA ARG A 44 2.61 4.95 -8.42
C ARG A 44 2.94 6.38 -8.80
N LYS A 45 1.94 7.22 -9.09
CA LYS A 45 2.16 8.64 -9.38
C LYS A 45 2.73 9.36 -8.15
N ALA A 46 2.15 9.15 -6.98
CA ALA A 46 2.66 9.75 -5.74
C ALA A 46 4.05 9.21 -5.38
N ASP A 47 4.27 7.90 -5.56
CA ASP A 47 5.57 7.26 -5.35
C ASP A 47 6.68 7.84 -6.22
N ALA A 48 6.38 8.12 -7.50
CA ALA A 48 7.33 8.76 -8.41
C ALA A 48 7.70 10.18 -7.95
N VAL A 49 6.73 10.96 -7.47
CA VAL A 49 6.97 12.32 -6.94
C VAL A 49 7.83 12.26 -5.68
N THR A 50 7.51 11.38 -4.73
CA THR A 50 8.29 11.18 -3.51
C THR A 50 9.71 10.73 -3.82
N SER A 51 9.87 9.78 -4.75
CA SER A 51 11.18 9.26 -5.15
C SER A 51 12.05 10.35 -5.78
N LEU A 52 11.48 11.18 -6.65
CA LEU A 52 12.18 12.32 -7.24
C LEU A 52 12.63 13.32 -6.17
N ALA A 53 11.74 13.72 -5.26
CA ALA A 53 12.07 14.70 -4.21
C ALA A 53 13.16 14.20 -3.25
N ARG A 54 13.16 12.88 -2.95
CA ARG A 54 14.24 12.24 -2.16
C ARG A 54 15.56 12.25 -2.92
N ALA A 55 15.53 11.92 -4.21
CA ALA A 55 16.73 11.93 -5.06
C ALA A 55 17.32 13.34 -5.21
N GLU A 56 16.49 14.38 -5.37
CA GLU A 56 16.94 15.78 -5.38
C GLU A 56 17.66 16.16 -4.08
N THR A 57 17.13 15.73 -2.93
CA THR A 57 17.74 15.99 -1.63
C THR A 57 19.10 15.33 -1.48
N ALA A 58 19.22 14.06 -1.90
CA ALA A 58 20.50 13.36 -1.92
C ALA A 58 21.48 14.04 -2.88
N TYR A 59 21.03 14.42 -4.07
CA TYR A 59 21.86 15.11 -5.06
C TYR A 59 22.49 16.40 -4.50
N TRP A 60 21.70 17.25 -3.85
CA TRP A 60 22.22 18.49 -3.27
C TRP A 60 23.18 18.25 -2.11
N GLN A 61 22.94 17.22 -1.30
CA GLN A 61 23.89 16.79 -0.26
C GLN A 61 25.23 16.43 -0.87
N GLU A 62 25.25 15.55 -1.88
CA GLU A 62 26.49 15.10 -2.51
C GLU A 62 27.21 16.25 -3.23
N LYS A 63 26.46 17.18 -3.85
CA LYS A 63 27.04 18.39 -4.44
C LYS A 63 27.71 19.29 -3.40
N SER A 64 27.08 19.48 -2.24
CA SER A 64 27.64 20.26 -1.13
C SER A 64 28.92 19.63 -0.58
N ILE A 65 28.92 18.30 -0.34
CA ILE A 65 30.10 17.56 0.11
C ILE A 65 31.24 17.67 -0.90
N HIS A 66 30.96 17.45 -2.19
CA HIS A 66 31.97 17.56 -3.24
C HIS A 66 32.55 18.98 -3.34
N ALA A 67 31.71 20.02 -3.26
CA ALA A 67 32.19 21.40 -3.29
C ALA A 67 33.12 21.70 -2.10
N MET A 68 32.75 21.25 -0.90
CA MET A 68 33.54 21.48 0.32
C MET A 68 34.90 20.77 0.29
N TYR A 69 34.93 19.47 -0.04
CA TYR A 69 36.12 18.65 0.20
C TYR A 69 36.95 18.34 -1.04
N VAL A 70 36.39 18.47 -2.25
CA VAL A 70 37.12 18.20 -3.50
C VAL A 70 37.49 19.50 -4.20
N LEU A 71 36.58 20.47 -4.21
CA LEU A 71 36.83 21.78 -4.83
C LEU A 71 37.35 22.83 -3.85
N GLU A 72 37.26 22.56 -2.54
CA GLU A 72 37.62 23.50 -1.47
C GLU A 72 36.89 24.85 -1.61
N ASP A 73 35.64 24.80 -2.08
CA ASP A 73 34.78 25.94 -2.40
C ASP A 73 33.61 25.99 -1.41
N GLU A 74 33.83 26.68 -0.28
CA GLU A 74 32.88 26.78 0.82
C GLU A 74 31.62 27.57 0.44
N ASP A 75 31.76 28.65 -0.32
CA ASP A 75 30.63 29.46 -0.80
C ASP A 75 29.68 28.61 -1.66
N ARG A 76 30.24 27.83 -2.59
CA ARG A 76 29.44 26.92 -3.43
C ARG A 76 28.85 25.78 -2.60
N SER A 77 29.58 25.26 -1.62
CA SER A 77 29.04 24.25 -0.70
C SER A 77 27.83 24.78 0.06
N SER A 78 27.92 25.99 0.60
CA SER A 78 26.83 26.68 1.30
C SER A 78 25.62 26.86 0.38
N ALA A 79 25.84 27.35 -0.86
CA ALA A 79 24.77 27.53 -1.83
C ALA A 79 24.04 26.21 -2.20
N TYR A 80 24.75 25.07 -2.20
CA TYR A 80 24.12 23.76 -2.39
C TYR A 80 23.39 23.27 -1.13
N SER A 81 23.91 23.56 0.06
CA SER A 81 23.25 23.29 1.32
C SER A 81 21.90 24.01 1.42
N ASP A 82 21.83 25.28 1.02
CA ASP A 82 20.58 26.05 0.99
C ASP A 82 19.54 25.43 0.05
N LYS A 83 19.97 24.98 -1.13
CA LYS A 83 19.10 24.25 -2.08
C LYS A 83 18.61 22.92 -1.51
N ARG A 84 19.45 22.22 -0.76
CA ARG A 84 19.07 20.99 -0.06
C ARG A 84 17.99 21.26 0.98
N MET A 85 18.09 22.35 1.74
CA MET A 85 17.07 22.69 2.74
C MET A 85 15.68 22.83 2.09
N ILE A 86 15.60 23.52 0.95
CA ILE A 86 14.35 23.64 0.17
C ILE A 86 13.85 22.27 -0.31
N SER A 87 14.75 21.39 -0.77
CA SER A 87 14.36 20.06 -1.26
C SER A 87 13.89 19.12 -0.15
N VAL A 88 14.41 19.26 1.07
CA VAL A 88 13.97 18.49 2.24
C VAL A 88 12.49 18.73 2.53
N ASP A 89 12.06 20.00 2.56
CA ASP A 89 10.66 20.33 2.84
C ASP A 89 9.73 19.83 1.73
N ARG A 90 10.15 19.96 0.46
CA ARG A 90 9.45 19.36 -0.68
C ARG A 90 9.35 17.83 -0.56
N SER A 91 10.42 17.17 -0.10
CA SER A 91 10.43 15.71 0.10
C SER A 91 9.45 15.30 1.20
N ARG A 92 9.44 16.00 2.34
CA ARG A 92 8.50 15.74 3.45
C ARG A 92 7.05 15.93 3.02
N GLN A 93 6.76 16.99 2.24
CA GLN A 93 5.43 17.22 1.69
C GLN A 93 5.01 16.08 0.75
N ALA A 94 5.90 15.64 -0.15
CA ALA A 94 5.62 14.53 -1.05
C ALA A 94 5.34 13.21 -0.30
N VAL A 95 6.11 12.92 0.77
CA VAL A 95 5.83 11.76 1.62
C VAL A 95 4.45 11.86 2.27
N ALA A 96 4.10 13.02 2.84
CA ALA A 96 2.78 13.23 3.45
C ALA A 96 1.64 13.05 2.42
N ASP A 97 1.81 13.56 1.21
CA ASP A 97 0.83 13.43 0.14
C ASP A 97 0.70 11.97 -0.34
N GLN A 98 1.79 11.22 -0.43
CA GLN A 98 1.74 9.79 -0.73
C GLN A 98 1.06 8.99 0.39
N ILE A 99 1.25 9.34 1.66
CA ILE A 99 0.53 8.73 2.79
C ILE A 99 -0.99 8.94 2.66
N ARG A 100 -1.44 10.07 2.12
CA ARG A 100 -2.87 10.35 1.87
C ARG A 100 -3.46 9.52 0.72
N VAL A 101 -2.63 9.04 -0.21
CA VAL A 101 -3.12 8.22 -1.34
C VAL A 101 -3.54 6.84 -0.85
N PRO A 102 -4.72 6.32 -1.20
CA PRO A 102 -5.17 4.99 -0.77
C PRO A 102 -4.19 3.88 -1.17
N ALA A 103 -3.84 3.01 -0.21
CA ALA A 103 -2.90 1.93 -0.45
C ALA A 103 -3.52 0.83 -1.34
N PRO A 104 -2.82 0.36 -2.39
CA PRO A 104 -3.29 -0.73 -3.26
C PRO A 104 -3.10 -2.13 -2.66
N ASP A 105 -2.16 -2.29 -1.72
CA ASP A 105 -1.80 -3.57 -1.13
C ASP A 105 -1.16 -3.41 0.28
N LEU A 106 -0.85 -4.54 0.91
CA LEU A 106 -0.27 -4.57 2.26
C LEU A 106 1.16 -4.02 2.31
N LEU A 107 1.91 -4.08 1.20
CA LEU A 107 3.27 -3.51 1.15
C LEU A 107 3.22 -1.99 1.18
N ALA A 108 2.26 -1.38 0.46
CA ALA A 108 2.00 0.05 0.55
C ALA A 108 1.56 0.49 1.95
N VAL A 109 0.73 -0.32 2.65
CA VAL A 109 0.37 -0.05 4.05
C VAL A 109 1.60 -0.11 4.97
N GLN A 110 2.46 -1.12 4.80
CA GLN A 110 3.72 -1.22 5.55
C GLN A 110 4.62 -0.02 5.27
N TRP A 111 4.74 0.40 4.01
CA TRP A 111 5.48 1.60 3.63
C TRP A 111 4.94 2.84 4.36
N LYS A 112 3.61 3.03 4.45
CA LYS A 112 3.02 4.16 5.20
C LYS A 112 3.43 4.16 6.67
N ARG A 113 3.41 2.99 7.31
CA ARG A 113 3.84 2.82 8.71
C ARG A 113 5.29 3.21 8.92
N GLU A 114 6.16 2.79 8.01
CA GLU A 114 7.58 3.11 8.06
C GLU A 114 7.84 4.59 7.79
N ALA A 115 7.20 5.15 6.77
CA ALA A 115 7.30 6.57 6.44
C ALA A 115 6.83 7.47 7.60
N ALA A 116 5.75 7.07 8.30
CA ALA A 116 5.20 7.81 9.43
C ALA A 116 6.10 7.87 10.67
N LYS A 117 7.23 7.16 10.69
CA LYS A 117 8.23 7.29 11.76
C LYS A 117 8.98 8.64 11.70
N ASP A 118 8.95 9.31 10.55
CA ASP A 118 9.51 10.66 10.41
C ASP A 118 8.60 11.67 11.14
N ARG A 119 9.18 12.32 12.17
CA ARG A 119 8.48 13.29 13.03
C ARG A 119 8.28 14.66 12.39
N TYR A 120 8.93 14.92 11.25
CA TYR A 120 8.90 16.20 10.58
C TYR A 120 7.93 16.23 9.39
N LEU A 121 7.12 15.19 9.22
CA LEU A 121 6.11 15.18 8.17
C LEU A 121 5.00 16.20 8.45
N PRO A 122 4.51 16.92 7.44
CA PRO A 122 3.37 17.82 7.54
C PRO A 122 2.03 17.04 7.52
N ILE A 123 1.91 16.05 8.40
CA ILE A 123 0.72 15.24 8.60
C ILE A 123 0.66 14.77 10.06
N SER A 124 -0.53 14.84 10.67
CA SER A 124 -0.68 14.43 12.07
C SER A 124 -0.65 12.91 12.22
N ALA A 125 -0.13 12.41 13.35
CA ALA A 125 -0.12 10.97 13.65
C ALA A 125 -1.55 10.37 13.64
N ASP A 126 -2.53 11.13 14.13
CA ASP A 126 -3.94 10.72 14.14
C ASP A 126 -4.51 10.59 12.72
N GLU A 127 -4.17 11.50 11.81
CA GLU A 127 -4.56 11.42 10.40
C GLU A 127 -3.94 10.18 9.74
N VAL A 128 -2.65 9.94 9.97
CA VAL A 128 -1.97 8.74 9.47
C VAL A 128 -2.65 7.46 9.97
N ALA A 129 -2.96 7.37 11.26
CA ALA A 129 -3.61 6.21 11.84
C ALA A 129 -4.99 5.93 11.20
N LYS A 130 -5.79 6.98 10.97
CA LYS A 130 -7.09 6.87 10.27
C LYS A 130 -6.93 6.39 8.84
N LEU A 131 -5.96 6.92 8.09
CA LEU A 131 -5.69 6.52 6.71
C LEU A 131 -5.26 5.06 6.62
N ILE A 132 -4.37 4.62 7.51
CA ILE A 132 -3.92 3.22 7.57
C ILE A 132 -5.10 2.30 7.90
N ALA A 133 -5.92 2.63 8.91
CA ALA A 133 -7.08 1.83 9.28
C ALA A 133 -8.09 1.72 8.12
N ALA A 134 -8.33 2.81 7.38
CA ALA A 134 -9.19 2.81 6.21
C ALA A 134 -8.66 1.92 5.08
N ASP A 135 -7.34 1.92 4.86
CA ASP A 135 -6.71 1.05 3.86
C ASP A 135 -6.77 -0.43 4.26
N GLU A 136 -6.51 -0.75 5.53
CA GLU A 136 -6.63 -2.11 6.03
C GLU A 136 -8.06 -2.64 5.93
N ALA A 137 -9.06 -1.82 6.32
CA ALA A 137 -10.47 -2.16 6.18
C ALA A 137 -10.85 -2.41 4.71
N PHE A 138 -10.38 -1.56 3.79
CA PHE A 138 -10.62 -1.77 2.36
C PHE A 138 -10.01 -3.08 1.86
N LEU A 139 -8.76 -3.37 2.23
CA LEU A 139 -8.08 -4.58 1.79
C LEU A 139 -8.74 -5.84 2.36
N ALA A 140 -9.22 -5.79 3.60
CA ALA A 140 -10.00 -6.87 4.22
C ALA A 140 -11.34 -7.08 3.51
N ALA A 141 -12.03 -6.00 3.11
CA ALA A 141 -13.31 -6.07 2.39
C ALA A 141 -13.18 -6.56 0.94
N HIS A 142 -11.99 -6.40 0.32
CA HIS A 142 -11.74 -6.79 -1.07
C HIS A 142 -10.67 -7.87 -1.18
N PRO A 143 -10.89 -9.10 -0.68
CA PRO A 143 -9.92 -10.19 -0.80
C PRO A 143 -9.77 -10.62 -2.27
N ILE A 144 -8.52 -10.83 -2.70
CA ILE A 144 -8.17 -11.27 -4.06
C ILE A 144 -7.84 -12.77 -4.15
N THR A 145 -7.73 -13.44 -3.00
CA THR A 145 -7.58 -14.89 -2.91
C THR A 145 -8.80 -15.47 -2.21
N LYS A 146 -9.32 -16.58 -2.72
CA LYS A 146 -10.34 -17.35 -2.00
C LYS A 146 -9.67 -17.90 -0.74
N GLN A 147 -10.26 -17.66 0.43
CA GLN A 147 -9.76 -18.29 1.65
C GLN A 147 -9.75 -19.81 1.45
N PRO A 148 -8.70 -20.53 1.91
CA PRO A 148 -8.70 -21.98 1.86
C PRO A 148 -9.92 -22.49 2.61
N ARG A 149 -10.70 -23.40 2.00
CA ARG A 149 -11.83 -24.06 2.67
C ARG A 149 -11.33 -24.62 4.00
N ARG A 150 -11.87 -24.13 5.13
CA ARG A 150 -11.64 -24.75 6.44
C ARG A 150 -11.98 -26.23 6.29
N LYS A 151 -11.01 -27.12 6.55
CA LYS A 151 -11.29 -28.56 6.66
C LYS A 151 -12.29 -28.72 7.80
N ARG A 152 -13.49 -29.20 7.49
CA ARG A 152 -14.42 -29.69 8.51
C ARG A 152 -13.74 -30.93 9.11
N GLY A 153 -13.41 -30.85 10.41
CA GLY A 153 -13.00 -32.00 11.21
C GLY A 153 -14.18 -32.92 11.45
#